data_AF-A0A964MZP4-F1
#
_entry.id   AF-A0A964MZP4-F1
#
_cell.length_a   1.000
_cell.length_b   1.000
_cell.length_c   1.000
_cell.angle_alpha   90.00
_cell.angle_beta   90.00
_cell.angle_gamma   90.00
#
_symmetry.space_group_name_H-M   'P 1'
#
loop_
_entity.id
_entity.type
_entity.pdbx_description
1 polymer ?
#
loop_
_entity_poly.entity_id
_entity_poly.type
_entity_poly.pdbx_seq_one_letter_code
_entity_poly.pdbx_strand_id
1 'polypeptide(L)'
;MSDETETVELFPTLTLTTFGITDRGMVRETNEDQFLIAELSKAMRVLQTSLPEPKVQVGEERAHLFLVADGMGGHQGEKGFGARGRRGHPPFTPRHHQRRRRA
;
A
#
# COMPACT_ATOMS: atom_id res chain seq x y z
N MET A 1 -8.26 31.24 33.47
CA MET A 1 -8.20 30.64 32.12
C MET A 1 -8.24 29.15 32.35
N SER A 2 -9.45 28.60 32.44
CA SER A 2 -9.69 27.18 32.61
C SER A 2 -9.28 26.49 31.32
N ASP A 3 -8.24 25.66 31.42
CA ASP A 3 -7.79 24.78 30.36
C ASP A 3 -8.84 23.69 30.22
N GLU A 4 -9.73 23.82 29.23
CA GLU A 4 -10.67 22.77 28.88
C GLU A 4 -9.87 21.65 28.22
N THR A 5 -9.42 20.70 29.04
CA THR A 5 -8.89 19.43 28.56
C THR A 5 -10.01 18.71 27.83
N GLU A 6 -10.08 18.93 26.53
CA GLU A 6 -10.95 18.23 25.60
C GLU A 6 -10.60 16.74 25.70
N THR A 7 -11.48 15.99 26.36
CA THR A 7 -11.37 14.54 26.49
C THR A 7 -11.58 13.94 25.11
N VAL A 8 -10.49 13.54 24.45
CA VAL A 8 -10.55 12.81 23.19
C VAL A 8 -11.20 11.46 23.49
N GLU A 9 -12.47 11.32 23.16
CA GLU A 9 -13.20 10.06 23.26
C GLU A 9 -12.50 9.03 22.37
N LEU A 10 -11.86 8.03 23.00
CA LEU A 10 -11.21 6.93 22.31
C LEU A 10 -12.29 6.06 21.67
N PHE A 11 -12.49 6.24 20.36
CA PHE A 11 -13.36 5.35 19.60
C PHE A 11 -12.82 3.92 19.67
N PRO A 12 -13.67 2.91 19.97
CA PRO A 12 -13.22 1.54 20.02
C PRO A 12 -12.65 1.11 18.67
N THR A 13 -11.54 0.37 18.70
CA THR A 13 -10.95 -0.20 17.49
C THR A 13 -11.96 -1.12 16.81
N LEU A 14 -12.36 -0.76 15.59
CA LEU A 14 -13.27 -1.56 14.78
C LEU A 14 -12.60 -2.89 14.42
N THR A 15 -13.17 -4.01 14.90
CA THR A 15 -12.74 -5.36 14.55
C THR A 15 -13.69 -5.94 13.50
N LEU A 16 -13.17 -6.35 12.34
CA LEU A 16 -13.96 -6.91 11.25
C LEU A 16 -13.61 -8.38 11.00
N THR A 17 -14.62 -9.18 10.70
CA THR A 17 -14.47 -10.54 10.15
C THR A 17 -15.10 -10.53 8.76
N THR A 18 -14.28 -10.68 7.71
CA THR A 18 -14.71 -10.53 6.31
C THR A 18 -14.23 -11.69 5.46
N PHE A 19 -15.00 -12.03 4.43
CA PHE A 19 -14.66 -13.04 3.44
C PHE A 19 -15.25 -12.63 2.08
N GLY A 20 -14.63 -13.09 0.99
CA GLY A 20 -15.13 -12.88 -0.37
C GLY A 20 -15.09 -14.17 -1.17
N ILE A 21 -16.07 -14.32 -2.06
CA ILE A 21 -16.20 -15.43 -3.00
C ILE A 21 -16.68 -14.87 -4.33
N THR A 22 -16.24 -15.49 -5.41
CA THR A 22 -16.75 -15.24 -6.76
C THR A 22 -17.04 -16.57 -7.44
N ASP A 23 -18.03 -16.58 -8.31
CA ASP A 23 -18.46 -17.76 -9.07
C ASP A 23 -18.68 -17.37 -10.53
N ARG A 24 -18.21 -18.22 -11.46
CA ARG A 24 -18.36 -18.03 -12.91
C ARG A 24 -19.82 -18.02 -13.36
N GLY A 25 -20.69 -18.68 -12.59
CA GLY A 25 -22.03 -19.05 -12.98
C GLY A 25 -22.06 -20.23 -13.95
N MET A 26 -23.24 -20.48 -14.53
CA MET A 26 -23.52 -21.67 -15.34
C MET A 26 -23.14 -21.51 -16.83
N VAL A 27 -23.08 -20.28 -17.33
CA VAL A 27 -23.09 -19.99 -18.77
C VAL A 27 -21.74 -19.52 -19.31
N ARG A 28 -20.99 -18.72 -18.56
CA ARG A 28 -19.71 -18.13 -19.02
C ARG A 28 -18.60 -19.17 -19.02
N GLU A 29 -17.67 -19.15 -19.96
CA GLU A 29 -16.52 -20.07 -19.98
C GLU A 29 -15.47 -19.74 -18.91
N THR A 30 -15.29 -18.47 -18.60
CA THR A 30 -14.32 -17.95 -17.64
C THR A 30 -14.99 -17.07 -16.60
N ASN A 31 -14.45 -17.08 -15.37
CA ASN A 31 -14.88 -16.13 -14.34
C ASN A 31 -14.11 -14.82 -14.52
N GLU A 32 -14.84 -13.73 -14.77
CA GLU A 32 -14.26 -12.41 -15.00
C GLU A 32 -14.51 -11.45 -13.83
N ASP A 33 -15.29 -11.88 -12.83
CA ASP A 33 -15.57 -11.12 -11.63
C ASP A 33 -14.31 -11.06 -10.75
N GLN A 34 -14.04 -9.89 -10.18
CA GLN A 34 -12.90 -9.69 -9.27
C GLN A 34 -13.38 -8.98 -8.00
N PHE A 35 -12.77 -9.32 -6.87
CA PHE A 35 -12.99 -8.58 -5.62
C PHE A 35 -11.66 -8.30 -4.91
N LEU A 36 -11.63 -7.26 -4.08
CA LEU A 36 -10.51 -6.90 -3.21
C LEU A 36 -11.03 -6.63 -1.81
N ILE A 37 -10.44 -7.30 -0.82
CA ILE A 37 -10.59 -7.00 0.60
C ILE A 37 -9.22 -6.55 1.10
N ALA A 38 -9.10 -5.32 1.61
CA ALA A 38 -7.83 -4.77 2.06
C ALA A 38 -7.99 -3.88 3.30
N GLU A 39 -6.90 -3.78 4.08
CA GLU A 39 -6.73 -2.77 5.13
C GLU A 39 -5.68 -1.76 4.64
N LEU A 40 -6.00 -0.47 4.76
CA LEU A 40 -5.11 0.65 4.50
C LEU A 40 -4.69 1.25 5.84
N SER A 41 -3.38 1.35 6.05
CA SER A 41 -2.79 2.01 7.20
C SER A 41 -1.76 3.04 6.74
N LYS A 42 -1.64 4.14 7.49
CA LYS A 42 -0.63 5.17 7.21
C LYS A 42 0.74 4.62 7.61
N ALA A 43 1.74 4.73 6.74
CA ALA A 43 3.11 4.34 7.08
C ALA A 43 4.07 5.48 6.78
N MET A 44 4.95 5.79 7.74
CA MET A 44 6.05 6.72 7.59
C MET A 44 7.38 5.95 7.61
N ARG A 45 8.26 6.24 6.65
CA ARG A 45 9.62 5.71 6.63
C ARG A 45 10.60 6.79 7.06
N VAL A 46 11.26 6.59 8.19
CA VAL A 46 12.28 7.49 8.72
C VAL A 46 13.58 7.29 7.93
N LEU A 47 14.05 8.35 7.27
CA LEU A 47 15.30 8.32 6.50
C LEU A 47 16.51 8.61 7.38
N GLN A 48 16.38 9.55 8.30
CA GLN A 48 17.40 9.94 9.28
C GLN A 48 16.71 10.55 10.50
N THR A 49 17.24 10.25 11.69
CA THR A 49 16.79 10.84 12.96
C THR A 49 17.96 10.85 13.94
N SER A 50 17.96 11.80 14.87
CA SER A 50 18.87 11.80 16.02
C SER A 50 18.30 11.02 17.22
N LEU A 51 17.04 10.58 17.14
CA LEU A 51 16.35 9.83 18.16
C LEU A 51 16.41 8.32 17.89
N PRO A 52 16.41 7.46 18.92
CA PRO A 52 16.38 6.02 18.75
C PRO A 52 14.95 5.54 18.40
N GLU A 53 14.45 5.92 17.23
CA GLU A 53 13.11 5.55 16.76
C GLU A 53 13.13 4.44 15.69
N PRO A 54 12.03 3.68 15.55
CA PRO A 54 11.89 2.70 14.47
C PRO A 54 11.99 3.35 13.08
N LYS A 55 12.63 2.66 12.13
CA LYS A 55 12.78 3.12 10.74
C LYS A 55 11.46 3.20 9.96
N VAL A 56 10.44 2.49 10.41
CA VAL A 56 9.09 2.54 9.85
C VAL A 56 8.12 2.67 11.00
N GLN A 57 7.25 3.66 10.92
CA GLN A 57 6.17 3.91 11.86
C GLN A 57 4.85 3.67 11.13
N VAL A 58 3.99 2.82 11.68
CA VAL A 58 2.66 2.56 11.14
C VAL A 58 1.66 3.27 12.04
N GLY A 59 0.78 4.08 11.47
CA GLY A 59 -0.28 4.78 12.18
C GLY A 59 -1.33 3.81 12.67
N GLU A 60 -1.98 4.19 13.78
CA GLU A 60 -3.02 3.38 14.42
C GLU A 60 -4.33 3.38 13.63
N GLU A 61 -4.57 4.43 12.85
CA GLU A 61 -5.76 4.56 12.02
C GLU A 61 -5.73 3.56 10.86
N ARG A 62 -6.83 2.80 10.76
CA ARG A 62 -7.05 1.76 9.75
C ARG A 62 -8.31 2.06 8.96
N ALA A 63 -8.20 2.04 7.64
CA ALA A 63 -9.34 2.07 6.74
C ALA A 63 -9.50 0.71 6.07
N HIS A 64 -10.74 0.20 6.02
CA HIS A 64 -11.03 -1.08 5.37
C HIS A 64 -11.66 -0.82 4.00
N LEU A 65 -11.12 -1.47 2.98
CA LEU A 65 -11.49 -1.28 1.58
C LEU A 65 -12.07 -2.57 1.00
N PHE A 66 -13.29 -2.49 0.50
CA PHE A 66 -14.01 -3.60 -0.14
C PHE A 66 -14.40 -3.16 -1.56
N LEU A 67 -13.81 -3.79 -2.57
CA LEU A 67 -14.12 -3.53 -3.98
C LEU A 67 -14.63 -4.78 -4.65
N VAL A 68 -15.59 -4.59 -5.55
CA VAL A 68 -16.06 -5.61 -6.50
C VAL A 68 -16.01 -4.98 -7.90
N ALA A 69 -15.43 -5.70 -8.85
CA ALA A 69 -15.40 -5.32 -10.25
C ALA A 69 -16.12 -6.40 -11.05
N ASP A 70 -17.15 -5.99 -11.81
CA ASP A 70 -17.90 -6.84 -12.74
C ASP A 70 -17.10 -6.91 -14.06
N GLY A 71 -16.69 -8.13 -14.43
CA GLY A 71 -15.92 -8.36 -15.63
C GLY A 71 -16.81 -8.25 -16.88
N MET A 72 -16.49 -7.30 -17.76
CA MET A 72 -17.12 -7.16 -19.07
C MET A 72 -16.17 -7.73 -20.13
N GLY A 73 -16.28 -9.02 -20.42
CA GLY A 73 -15.35 -9.79 -21.24
C GLY A 73 -14.85 -9.12 -22.52
N GLY A 74 -13.53 -9.15 -22.70
CA GLY A 74 -12.88 -8.63 -23.91
C GLY A 74 -11.38 -8.35 -23.72
N HIS A 75 -10.55 -9.38 -23.91
CA HIS A 75 -9.10 -9.40 -24.23
C HIS A 75 -8.09 -8.49 -23.49
N GLN A 76 -8.48 -7.66 -22.52
CA GLN A 76 -7.56 -6.78 -21.76
C GLN A 76 -7.97 -6.57 -20.28
N GLY A 77 -9.09 -7.13 -19.82
CA GLY A 77 -9.67 -6.84 -18.49
C GLY A 77 -8.98 -7.51 -17.30
N GLU A 78 -8.11 -8.50 -17.53
CA GLU A 78 -7.53 -9.37 -16.50
C GLU A 78 -6.33 -8.79 -15.73
N LYS A 79 -6.12 -7.47 -15.77
CA LYS A 79 -5.04 -6.83 -15.00
C LYS A 79 -5.55 -6.62 -13.57
N GLY A 80 -5.35 -7.66 -12.74
CA GLY A 80 -5.65 -7.63 -11.32
C GLY A 80 -5.03 -6.44 -10.58
N PHE A 81 -5.50 -6.20 -9.36
CA PHE A 81 -5.06 -5.11 -8.47
C PHE A 81 -3.57 -5.27 -8.08
N GLY A 82 -2.68 -4.91 -9.00
CA GLY A 82 -1.23 -4.94 -8.83
C GLY A 82 -0.70 -3.54 -8.55
N ALA A 83 -0.28 -3.29 -7.31
CA ALA A 83 0.62 -2.19 -7.02
C ALA A 83 1.91 -2.38 -7.84
N ARG A 84 2.08 -1.60 -8.92
CA ARG A 84 3.35 -1.51 -9.65
C ARG A 84 4.39 -0.85 -8.75
N GLY A 85 5.03 -1.67 -7.93
CA GLY A 85 6.13 -1.28 -7.05
C GLY A 85 7.36 -0.85 -7.84
N ARG A 86 7.65 0.44 -7.80
CA ARG A 86 8.97 1.10 -7.81
C ARG A 86 10.06 0.45 -8.67
N ARG A 87 10.29 1.04 -9.85
CA ARG A 87 11.54 0.89 -10.61
C ARG A 87 12.73 1.22 -9.71
N GLY A 88 13.60 0.23 -9.48
CA GLY A 88 14.82 0.38 -8.72
C GLY A 88 15.73 1.45 -9.35
N HIS A 89 16.20 2.37 -8.52
CA HIS A 89 17.28 3.28 -8.85
C HIS A 89 18.56 2.44 -9.02
N PRO A 90 19.33 2.53 -10.12
CA PRO A 90 20.60 1.82 -10.21
C PRO A 90 21.59 2.39 -9.19
N PRO A 91 22.50 1.55 -8.65
CA PRO A 91 23.53 2.00 -7.71
C PRO A 91 24.48 2.98 -8.40
N PHE A 92 24.79 4.06 -7.69
CA PHE A 92 25.80 5.04 -8.09
C PHE A 92 27.19 4.37 -8.08
N THR A 93 27.80 4.19 -9.25
CA THR A 93 29.21 3.80 -9.34
C THR A 93 30.07 5.07 -9.22
N PRO A 94 30.99 5.19 -8.25
CA PRO A 94 31.93 6.30 -8.20
C PRO A 94 32.92 6.16 -9.37
N ARG A 95 32.99 7.17 -10.25
CA ARG A 95 34.04 7.26 -11.27
C ARG A 95 35.38 7.48 -10.57
N HIS A 96 36.29 6.51 -10.66
CA HIS A 96 37.68 6.70 -10.30
C HIS A 96 38.29 7.86 -11.10
N HIS A 97 38.82 8.85 -10.38
CA HIS A 97 39.69 9.89 -10.93
C HIS A 97 40.95 9.26 -11.54
N GLN A 98 40.97 9.04 -12.85
CA GLN A 98 42.23 8.91 -13.57
C GLN A 98 42.83 10.30 -13.76
N ARG A 99 43.71 10.68 -12.81
CA ARG A 99 44.66 11.77 -13.00
C ARG A 99 45.52 11.44 -14.22
N ARG A 100 45.24 12.05 -15.36
CA ARG A 100 46.22 12.12 -16.46
C ARG A 100 47.27 13.16 -16.08
N ARG A 101 48.48 12.67 -15.78
CA ARG A 101 49.68 13.50 -15.70
C ARG A 101 49.94 14.10 -17.07
N ARG A 102 50.24 15.40 -17.06
CA ARG A 102 50.77 16.16 -18.19
C ARG A 102 52.13 15.59 -18.60
N ALA A 103 52.35 15.54 -19.91
CA ALA A 103 53.64 15.77 -20.56
C ALA A 103 53.33 16.60 -21.81
#